data_AF-E8WVR1-F1
#
_entry.id   AF-E8WVR1-F1
#
_cell.length_a   1.000
_cell.length_b   1.000
_cell.length_c   1.000
_cell.angle_alpha   90.00
_cell.angle_beta   90.00
_cell.angle_gamma   90.00
#
_symmetry.space_group_name_H-M   'P 1'
#
loop_
_entity.id
_entity.type
_entity.pdbx_description
1 polymer ?
#
loop_
_entity_poly.entity_id
_entity_poly.type
_entity_poly.pdbx_seq_one_letter_code
_entity_poly.pdbx_strand_id
1 'polypeptide(L)'
;MSTAGVFAQSDAILFARVQAGDEKVMGLLYDLYSSVVYSIALAVVSSTDNAEDVLHETFMQLWREPTSFALRDGSLKASLATSTFRRAVQVRDKYQAAAFTASKNKEETL
;
A
#
# COMPACT_ATOMS: atom_id res chain seq x y z
N MET A 1 -7.95 22.90 -10.81
CA MET A 1 -6.90 22.42 -11.74
C MET A 1 -7.30 21.04 -12.21
N SER A 2 -7.34 20.81 -13.52
CA SER A 2 -7.95 19.64 -14.15
C SER A 2 -7.14 18.36 -13.87
N THR A 3 -7.78 17.34 -13.27
CA THR A 3 -7.21 16.00 -13.08
C THR A 3 -6.69 15.43 -14.40
N ALA A 4 -7.30 15.82 -15.53
CA ALA A 4 -6.88 15.51 -16.90
C ALA A 4 -5.40 15.81 -17.21
N GLY A 5 -4.82 16.89 -16.66
CA GLY A 5 -3.44 17.31 -16.97
C GLY A 5 -2.36 16.50 -16.25
N VAL A 6 -2.75 15.73 -15.23
CA VAL A 6 -1.84 14.87 -14.46
C VAL A 6 -1.74 13.48 -15.07
N PHE A 7 -2.82 12.98 -15.69
CA PHE A 7 -2.83 11.71 -16.44
C PHE A 7 -1.94 11.70 -17.68
N ALA A 8 -1.61 12.88 -18.22
CA ALA A 8 -0.68 13.02 -19.33
C ALA A 8 0.80 13.06 -18.90
N GLN A 9 1.08 13.16 -17.60
CA GLN A 9 2.44 13.18 -17.07
C GLN A 9 2.95 11.75 -16.89
N SER A 10 4.24 11.53 -17.15
CA SER A 10 4.85 10.22 -16.92
C SER A 10 4.88 9.87 -15.43
N ASP A 11 4.80 8.58 -15.11
CA ASP A 11 4.92 8.06 -13.75
C ASP A 11 6.16 8.59 -13.02
N ALA A 12 7.26 8.82 -13.74
CA ALA A 12 8.49 9.42 -13.21
C ALA A 12 8.28 10.86 -12.71
N ILE A 13 7.50 11.68 -13.43
CA ILE A 13 7.20 13.06 -13.03
C ILE A 13 6.26 13.05 -11.81
N LEU A 14 5.25 12.18 -11.81
CA LEU A 14 4.34 12.05 -10.67
C LEU A 14 5.10 11.64 -9.41
N PHE A 15 5.99 10.66 -9.55
CA PHE A 15 6.82 10.19 -8.45
C PHE A 15 7.80 11.25 -7.93
N ALA A 16 8.45 12.01 -8.82
CA ALA A 16 9.33 13.12 -8.42
C ALA A 16 8.55 14.22 -7.66
N ARG A 17 7.29 14.49 -8.04
CA ARG A 17 6.44 15.45 -7.33
C ARG A 17 6.01 14.96 -5.96
N VAL A 18 5.73 13.66 -5.80
CA VAL A 18 5.51 13.07 -4.47
C VAL A 18 6.76 13.21 -3.61
N GLN A 19 7.95 12.94 -4.15
CA GLN A 19 9.22 13.16 -3.43
C GLN A 19 9.42 14.61 -3.01
N ALA A 20 8.92 15.56 -3.79
CA ALA A 20 8.94 16.98 -3.46
C ALA A 20 7.86 17.41 -2.46
N GLY A 21 7.04 16.49 -1.95
CA GLY A 21 5.96 16.78 -1.00
C GLY A 21 4.72 17.42 -1.63
N ASP A 22 4.45 17.16 -2.91
CA ASP A 22 3.23 17.66 -3.57
C ASP A 22 2.00 16.85 -3.13
N GLU A 23 1.32 17.34 -2.10
CA GLU A 23 0.10 16.73 -1.55
C GLU A 23 -1.02 16.54 -2.58
N LYS A 24 -1.09 17.40 -3.60
CA LYS A 24 -2.12 17.28 -4.65
C LYS A 24 -1.86 16.06 -5.52
N VAL A 25 -0.60 15.81 -5.87
CA VAL A 25 -0.23 14.60 -6.63
C VAL A 25 -0.45 13.36 -5.76
N MET A 26 -0.15 13.43 -4.46
CA MET A 26 -0.42 12.34 -3.54
C MET A 26 -1.91 11.97 -3.49
N GLY A 27 -2.80 12.97 -3.37
CA GLY A 27 -4.25 12.74 -3.41
C GLY A 27 -4.72 12.09 -4.71
N LEU A 28 -4.17 12.51 -5.86
CA LEU A 28 -4.51 11.91 -7.15
C LEU A 28 -4.04 10.46 -7.27
N LEU A 29 -2.85 10.15 -6.76
CA LEU A 29 -2.36 8.77 -6.73
C LEU A 29 -3.22 7.89 -5.83
N TYR A 30 -3.72 8.44 -4.72
CA TYR A 30 -4.68 7.77 -3.88
C TYR A 30 -5.98 7.45 -4.63
N ASP A 31 -6.59 8.45 -5.28
CA ASP A 31 -7.82 8.25 -6.06
C ASP A 31 -7.65 7.22 -7.17
N LEU A 32 -6.48 7.17 -7.80
CA LEU A 32 -6.17 6.26 -8.89
C LEU A 32 -5.88 4.83 -8.46
N TYR A 33 -5.09 4.69 -7.40
CA TYR A 33 -4.50 3.40 -7.06
C TYR A 33 -5.14 2.76 -5.82
N SER A 34 -5.96 3.48 -5.06
CA SER A 34 -6.64 2.94 -3.87
C SER A 34 -7.41 1.66 -4.17
N SER A 35 -8.20 1.63 -5.25
CA SER A 35 -8.99 0.44 -5.61
C SER A 35 -8.11 -0.79 -5.91
N VAL A 36 -7.01 -0.63 -6.66
CA VAL A 36 -6.14 -1.76 -7.00
C VAL A 36 -5.30 -2.21 -5.80
N VAL A 37 -4.80 -1.27 -4.99
CA VAL A 37 -4.08 -1.55 -3.75
C VAL A 37 -4.99 -2.31 -2.78
N TYR A 38 -6.22 -1.85 -2.60
CA TYR A 38 -7.21 -2.50 -1.74
C TYR A 38 -7.50 -3.92 -2.22
N SER A 39 -7.72 -4.10 -3.53
CA SER A 39 -8.03 -5.41 -4.12
C SER A 39 -6.91 -6.42 -3.90
N ILE A 40 -5.64 -5.99 -4.04
CA ILE A 40 -4.46 -6.83 -3.76
C ILE A 40 -4.38 -7.15 -2.27
N ALA A 41 -4.54 -6.14 -1.40
CA ALA A 41 -4.48 -6.32 0.04
C ALA A 41 -5.54 -7.33 0.52
N LEU A 42 -6.78 -7.15 0.09
CA LEU A 42 -7.91 -8.02 0.42
C LEU A 42 -7.69 -9.45 -0.05
N ALA A 43 -7.15 -9.64 -1.25
CA ALA A 43 -6.84 -10.97 -1.78
C ALA A 43 -5.77 -11.73 -0.96
N VAL A 44 -4.88 -11.01 -0.26
CA VAL A 44 -3.78 -11.61 0.52
C VAL A 44 -4.16 -11.81 1.99
N VAL A 45 -4.82 -10.82 2.61
CA VAL A 45 -5.15 -10.84 4.05
C VAL A 45 -6.54 -11.42 4.34
N SER A 46 -7.42 -11.52 3.34
CA SER A 46 -8.78 -12.07 3.45
C SER A 46 -9.63 -11.47 4.58
N SER A 47 -9.36 -10.22 4.96
CA SER A 47 -10.04 -9.46 6.02
C SER A 47 -10.13 -8.01 5.58
N THR A 48 -11.32 -7.41 5.69
CA THR A 48 -11.56 -6.01 5.31
C THR A 48 -10.73 -5.06 6.15
N ASP A 49 -10.72 -5.25 7.47
CA ASP A 49 -10.03 -4.38 8.42
C ASP A 49 -8.51 -4.39 8.15
N ASN A 50 -7.94 -5.59 8.00
CA ASN A 50 -6.52 -5.73 7.68
C ASN A 50 -6.18 -5.20 6.27
N ALA A 51 -7.12 -5.26 5.32
CA ALA A 51 -6.90 -4.74 3.97
C ALA A 51 -6.90 -3.20 3.95
N GLU A 52 -7.79 -2.56 4.71
CA GLU A 52 -7.81 -1.10 4.89
C GLU A 52 -6.52 -0.62 5.56
N ASP A 53 -6.06 -1.31 6.60
CA ASP A 53 -4.79 -1.01 7.26
C ASP A 53 -3.61 -1.12 6.29
N VAL A 54 -3.54 -2.18 5.48
CA VAL A 54 -2.48 -2.35 4.46
C VAL A 54 -2.54 -1.22 3.43
N LEU A 55 -3.73 -0.82 3.00
CA LEU A 55 -3.91 0.28 2.06
C LEU A 55 -3.37 1.59 2.66
N HIS A 56 -3.85 1.97 3.84
CA HIS A 56 -3.44 3.21 4.50
C HIS A 56 -1.93 3.24 4.75
N GLU A 57 -1.35 2.16 5.27
CA GLU A 57 0.08 2.03 5.50
C GLU A 57 0.89 2.14 4.21
N THR A 58 0.42 1.53 3.11
CA THR A 58 1.10 1.62 1.81
C THR A 58 1.18 3.06 1.32
N PHE A 59 0.08 3.82 1.41
CA PHE A 59 0.08 5.23 1.01
C PHE A 59 0.86 6.11 2.00
N MET A 60 0.82 5.83 3.31
CA MET A 60 1.66 6.53 4.28
C MET A 60 3.15 6.29 4.03
N GLN A 61 3.53 5.07 3.65
CA GLN A 61 4.92 4.76 3.28
C GLN A 61 5.32 5.50 2.00
N LEU A 62 4.44 5.53 0.99
CA LEU A 62 4.68 6.30 -0.23
C LEU A 62 4.92 7.79 0.07
N TRP A 63 4.21 8.36 1.04
CA TRP A 63 4.38 9.75 1.44
C TRP A 63 5.64 10.00 2.28
N ARG A 64 5.90 9.15 3.28
CA ARG A 64 7.01 9.35 4.23
C ARG A 64 8.36 8.97 3.67
N GLU A 65 8.40 7.92 2.86
CA GLU A 65 9.63 7.37 2.29
C GLU A 65 9.42 6.98 0.81
N PRO A 66 9.11 7.95 -0.06
CA PRO A 66 8.88 7.68 -1.48
C PRO A 66 10.09 7.01 -2.13
N THR A 67 11.32 7.31 -1.70
CA THR A 67 12.55 6.69 -2.21
C THR A 67 12.62 5.17 -2.02
N SER A 68 11.84 4.61 -1.09
CA SER A 68 11.72 3.14 -0.93
C SER A 68 10.99 2.46 -2.10
N PHE A 69 10.22 3.23 -2.87
CA PHE A 69 9.54 2.77 -4.07
C PHE A 69 10.44 2.95 -5.30
N ALA A 70 11.18 1.92 -5.67
CA ALA A 70 11.92 1.95 -6.93
C ALA A 70 10.93 1.85 -8.10
N LEU A 71 10.87 2.86 -8.99
CA LEU A 71 10.15 2.77 -10.26
C LEU A 71 10.78 1.67 -11.11
N ARG A 72 10.12 0.52 -11.17
CA ARG A 72 10.61 -0.63 -11.93
C ARG A 72 10.01 -0.57 -13.33
N ASP A 73 10.87 -0.57 -14.35
CA ASP A 73 10.50 -0.38 -15.75
C ASP A 73 9.70 0.92 -16.01
N GLY A 74 9.90 1.93 -15.15
CA GLY A 74 9.20 3.22 -15.23
C GLY A 74 7.75 3.21 -14.77
N SER A 75 7.23 2.11 -14.21
CA SER A 75 5.82 2.03 -13.78
C SER A 75 5.64 2.18 -12.27
N LEU A 76 4.98 3.26 -11.87
CA LEU A 76 4.59 3.50 -10.47
C LEU A 76 3.54 2.48 -10.01
N LYS A 77 2.64 2.07 -10.91
CA LYS A 77 1.65 1.04 -10.65
C LYS A 77 2.29 -0.31 -10.28
N ALA A 78 3.31 -0.74 -11.01
CA ALA A 78 4.00 -2.00 -10.73
C ALA A 78 4.75 -1.97 -9.39
N SER A 79 5.39 -0.84 -9.09
CA SER A 79 6.07 -0.62 -7.80
C SER A 79 5.09 -0.63 -6.64
N LEU A 80 3.95 0.06 -6.76
CA LEU A 80 2.88 0.07 -5.75
C LEU A 80 2.29 -1.32 -5.51
N ALA A 81 1.99 -2.07 -6.58
CA ALA A 81 1.48 -3.43 -6.45
C ALA A 81 2.47 -4.35 -5.71
N THR A 82 3.76 -4.23 -6.02
CA THR A 82 4.82 -5.02 -5.37
C THR A 82 4.95 -4.68 -3.88
N SER A 83 4.99 -3.38 -3.53
CA SER A 83 5.05 -2.93 -2.14
C SER A 83 3.82 -3.35 -1.35
N THR A 84 2.62 -3.18 -1.93
CA THR A 84 1.36 -3.61 -1.34
C THR A 84 1.37 -5.11 -1.05
N PHE A 85 1.75 -5.93 -2.02
CA PHE A 85 1.79 -7.39 -1.85
C PHE A 85 2.76 -7.81 -0.75
N ARG A 86 4.00 -7.27 -0.75
CA ARG A 86 5.00 -7.54 0.29
C ARG A 86 4.46 -7.18 1.67
N ARG A 87 3.76 -6.05 1.79
CA ARG A 87 3.18 -5.58 3.05
C ARG A 87 2.03 -6.46 3.50
N ALA A 88 1.12 -6.80 2.60
CA ALA A 88 -0.01 -7.66 2.88
C ALA A 88 0.44 -9.05 3.39
N VAL A 89 1.52 -9.59 2.84
CA VAL A 89 2.15 -10.83 3.34
C VAL A 89 2.66 -10.64 4.78
N GLN A 90 3.41 -9.57 5.07
CA GLN A 90 3.89 -9.30 6.44
C GLN A 90 2.74 -9.16 7.45
N VAL A 91 1.68 -8.47 7.07
CA VAL A 91 0.48 -8.28 7.89
C VAL A 91 -0.18 -9.63 8.16
N ARG A 92 -0.46 -10.41 7.11
CA ARG A 92 -1.02 -11.75 7.23
C ARG A 92 -0.21 -12.62 8.19
N ASP A 93 1.11 -12.67 8.02
CA ASP A 93 1.99 -13.51 8.82
C ASP A 93 2.00 -13.06 10.30
N LYS A 94 1.97 -11.75 10.57
CA LYS A 94 1.84 -11.19 11.93
C LYS A 94 0.54 -11.61 12.61
N TYR A 95 -0.60 -11.50 11.93
CA TYR A 95 -1.90 -11.84 12.51
C TYR A 95 -2.09 -13.36 12.66
N GLN A 96 -1.52 -14.17 11.76
CA GLN A 96 -1.49 -15.63 11.93
C GLN A 96 -0.66 -16.05 13.15
N ALA A 97 0.50 -15.45 13.38
CA ALA A 97 1.33 -15.72 14.56
C ALA A 97 0.64 -15.30 15.88
N ALA A 98 -0.08 -14.18 15.86
CA ALA A 98 -0.87 -13.72 17.00
C ALA A 98 -2.05 -14.67 17.31
N ALA A 99 -2.77 -15.12 16.29
CA ALA A 99 -3.88 -16.06 16.44
C ALA A 99 -3.41 -17.43 16.97
N PHE A 100 -2.25 -17.91 16.51
CA PHE A 100 -1.63 -19.13 17.00
C PHE A 100 -1.24 -19.02 18.49
N THR A 101 -0.56 -17.93 18.86
CA THR A 101 -0.17 -17.67 20.26
C THR A 101 -1.40 -17.56 21.18
N ALA A 102 -2.45 -16.86 20.73
CA ALA A 102 -3.67 -16.68 21.51
C ALA A 102 -4.43 -18.01 21.73
N SER A 103 -4.37 -18.94 20.77
CA SER A 103 -5.00 -20.25 20.88
C SER A 103 -4.24 -21.13 21.90
N LYS A 104 -2.91 -21.15 21.84
CA LYS A 104 -2.08 -21.89 22.79
C LYS A 104 -2.27 -21.42 24.24
N ASN A 105 -2.33 -20.11 24.47
CA ASN A 105 -2.50 -19.55 25.81
C ASN A 105 -3.85 -19.90 26.46
N LYS A 106 -4.91 -20.14 25.67
CA LYS A 106 -6.21 -20.58 26.17
C LYS A 106 -6.22 -22.04 26.62
N GLU A 107 -5.37 -22.89 26.04
CA GLU A 107 -5.27 -24.31 26.40
C GLU A 107 -4.42 -24.53 27.67
N GLU A 108 -3.46 -23.64 27.96
CA GLU A 108 -2.60 -23.72 29.16
C GLU A 108 -3.23 -23.08 30.42
N THR A 109 -4.38 -22.41 30.29
CA THR A 109 -5.12 -21.78 31.41
C THR A 109 -6.36 -22.55 31.87
N LEU A 110 -6.58 -23.77 31.34
CA LEU A 110 -7.60 -24.74 31.75
C LEU A 110 -6.93 -25.95 32.44
#